data_AF-A0A2A6LYL8-F1
#
_entry.id   AF-A0A2A6LYL8-F1
#
_cell.length_a   1.000
_cell.length_b   1.000
_cell.length_c   1.000
_cell.angle_alpha   90.00
_cell.angle_beta   90.00
_cell.angle_gamma   90.00
#
_symmetry.space_group_name_H-M   'P 1'
#
loop_
_entity.id
_entity.type
_entity.pdbx_description
1 polymer ?
#
loop_
_entity_poly.entity_id
_entity_poly.type
_entity_poly.pdbx_seq_one_letter_code
_entity_poly.pdbx_strand_id
1 'polypeptide(L)'
;MDEAIKAYAAGSVEEVREDHPEAEEPEADAEAELSDEEEENGDPQAEDHAEEGEESGDDETDSGRFVSDNGKVRLEDGTVITIAELKRGNLREADYTRKNQALAETTKQTEEYRANLSQYEQQLANARDLTLQVMQTRMPQQPALDMLQSDPLGYIEARARYDAEMADYQRIQQEMHQVREQQQQLAEQERQQQFAREWETLRSKAPELNDPKQRDGFIQTLVSTAAEYGISQQDLEAVPDHRLILVLRDLGKLKGLQASAKNVVPKKIADKPPVQTGSKRLAPREQRGREAEAAMTRLKSSGSLKDGVAAYLATQKR
;
A
#
# COMPACT_ATOMS: atom_id res chain seq x y z
N MET A 1 -17.48 3.90 -23.08
CA MET A 1 -16.21 3.20 -22.79
C MET A 1 -15.05 4.19 -22.75
N ASP A 2 -14.93 5.14 -23.69
CA ASP A 2 -13.84 6.13 -23.71
C ASP A 2 -13.84 7.16 -22.55
N GLU A 3 -14.99 7.63 -22.09
CA GLU A 3 -15.06 8.64 -21.01
C GLU A 3 -14.57 8.12 -19.65
N ALA A 4 -14.84 6.86 -19.34
CA ALA A 4 -14.48 6.25 -18.06
C ALA A 4 -13.03 5.75 -18.02
N ILE A 5 -12.51 5.28 -19.16
CA ILE A 5 -11.07 5.10 -19.33
C ILE A 5 -10.38 6.43 -19.09
N LYS A 6 -10.91 7.54 -19.60
CA LYS A 6 -10.40 8.88 -19.37
C LYS A 6 -10.51 9.33 -17.90
N ALA A 7 -11.58 9.00 -17.18
CA ALA A 7 -11.75 9.36 -15.76
C ALA A 7 -10.76 8.62 -14.84
N TYR A 8 -10.56 7.31 -15.06
CA TYR A 8 -9.58 6.51 -14.31
C TYR A 8 -8.13 6.79 -14.76
N ALA A 9 -7.95 7.14 -16.03
CA ALA A 9 -6.68 7.59 -16.62
C ALA A 9 -6.22 8.97 -16.15
N ALA A 10 -7.17 9.89 -15.96
CA ALA A 10 -6.92 11.30 -15.70
C ALA A 10 -7.06 11.65 -14.22
N GLY A 11 -7.40 10.68 -13.35
CA GLY A 11 -7.38 10.82 -11.89
C GLY A 11 -7.77 12.20 -11.40
N SER A 12 -9.01 12.65 -11.65
CA SER A 12 -9.65 13.80 -11.01
C SER A 12 -8.71 14.93 -10.54
N VAL A 13 -7.89 15.46 -11.44
CA VAL A 13 -7.26 16.77 -11.29
C VAL A 13 -7.97 17.66 -12.31
N GLU A 14 -8.96 18.40 -11.83
CA GLU A 14 -9.35 19.64 -12.48
C GLU A 14 -8.17 20.60 -12.27
N GLU A 15 -7.26 20.62 -13.25
CA GLU A 15 -6.19 21.59 -13.36
C GLU A 15 -6.80 22.99 -13.32
N VAL A 16 -6.57 23.72 -12.23
CA VAL A 16 -6.69 25.17 -12.21
C VAL A 16 -5.65 25.70 -13.20
N ARG A 17 -6.11 25.94 -14.42
CA ARG A 17 -5.35 26.65 -15.45
C ARG A 17 -5.54 28.14 -15.23
N GLU A 18 -4.62 28.77 -14.50
CA GLU A 18 -4.43 30.22 -14.55
C GLU A 18 -3.35 30.58 -15.58
N ASP A 19 -3.71 31.54 -16.43
CA ASP A 19 -2.98 31.98 -17.60
C ASP A 19 -2.49 33.43 -17.34
N HIS A 20 -1.17 33.64 -17.48
CA HIS A 20 -0.40 34.88 -17.70
C HIS A 20 -0.17 35.94 -16.57
N PRO A 21 0.87 36.83 -16.67
CA PRO A 21 2.01 36.88 -17.59
C PRO A 21 3.42 37.12 -16.98
N GLU A 22 4.39 36.86 -17.86
CA GLU A 22 5.82 37.17 -17.97
C GLU A 22 6.30 38.58 -17.55
N ALA A 23 7.45 38.67 -16.84
CA ALA A 23 8.47 39.72 -16.99
C ALA A 23 9.81 39.42 -16.24
N GLU A 24 10.87 39.27 -17.03
CA GLU A 24 12.26 39.75 -16.91
C GLU A 24 13.20 39.30 -15.76
N GLU A 25 14.31 38.69 -16.20
CA GLU A 25 15.61 38.51 -15.52
C GLU A 25 16.30 39.85 -15.19
N PRO A 26 17.35 39.85 -14.34
CA PRO A 26 18.69 39.70 -14.91
C PRO A 26 19.67 38.86 -14.08
N GLU A 27 20.61 38.26 -14.81
CA GLU A 27 21.87 37.69 -14.37
C GLU A 27 22.80 38.73 -13.70
N ALA A 28 23.55 38.31 -12.68
CA ALA A 28 24.91 38.82 -12.42
C ALA A 28 25.73 37.80 -11.60
N ASP A 29 26.81 37.39 -12.24
CA ASP A 29 27.94 36.55 -11.85
C ASP A 29 28.71 37.04 -10.60
N ALA A 30 29.24 36.10 -9.80
CA ALA A 30 30.51 36.20 -9.08
C ALA A 30 30.82 34.92 -8.27
N GLU A 31 31.77 34.13 -8.77
CA GLU A 31 32.58 33.19 -7.99
C GLU A 31 33.27 33.89 -6.80
N ALA A 32 33.39 33.22 -5.64
CA ALA A 32 34.67 32.91 -4.99
C ALA A 32 34.55 32.63 -3.47
N GLU A 33 35.29 31.58 -3.09
CA GLU A 33 36.05 31.37 -1.85
C GLU A 33 35.42 30.77 -0.58
N LEU A 34 36.08 29.66 -0.20
CA LEU A 34 36.10 28.94 1.06
C LEU A 34 36.78 29.78 2.14
N SER A 35 36.35 29.67 3.41
CA SER A 35 37.22 29.40 4.58
C SER A 35 36.43 29.48 5.89
N ASP A 36 36.87 28.65 6.84
CA ASP A 36 36.53 28.56 8.26
C ASP A 36 36.42 29.91 8.99
N GLU A 37 35.54 29.96 10.01
CA GLU A 37 35.72 30.80 11.19
C GLU A 37 35.09 30.17 12.44
N GLU A 38 35.87 30.25 13.52
CA GLU A 38 35.77 29.62 14.83
C GLU A 38 34.78 30.29 15.81
N GLU A 39 34.41 29.51 16.83
CA GLU A 39 34.16 29.87 18.24
C GLU A 39 33.19 31.01 18.62
N GLU A 40 32.19 30.65 19.44
CA GLU A 40 31.78 31.51 20.56
C GLU A 40 31.54 30.68 21.83
N ASN A 41 32.29 31.07 22.87
CA ASN A 41 32.33 30.55 24.23
C ASN A 41 31.09 30.93 25.05
N GLY A 42 30.72 30.06 25.99
CA GLY A 42 29.76 30.37 27.06
C GLY A 42 29.81 29.35 28.20
N ASP A 43 30.74 29.55 29.13
CA ASP A 43 30.74 29.02 30.52
C ASP A 43 30.57 30.26 31.46
N PRO A 44 30.20 30.21 32.78
CA PRO A 44 30.34 29.10 33.73
C PRO A 44 29.26 28.95 34.83
N GLN A 45 29.21 27.79 35.52
CA GLN A 45 29.09 27.68 37.00
C GLN A 45 28.87 26.23 37.51
N ALA A 46 29.81 25.73 38.30
CA ALA A 46 29.61 24.89 39.51
C ALA A 46 31.01 24.58 40.11
N GLU A 47 31.52 25.47 40.95
CA GLU A 47 31.68 25.28 42.40
C GLU A 47 32.72 24.22 42.81
N ASP A 48 33.90 24.76 43.11
CA ASP A 48 35.02 24.17 43.83
C ASP A 48 34.66 23.98 45.31
N HIS A 49 34.78 22.75 45.81
CA HIS A 49 34.83 22.45 47.23
C HIS A 49 36.03 21.53 47.48
N ALA A 50 37.19 22.16 47.64
CA ALA A 50 38.37 21.56 48.25
C ALA A 50 38.17 21.50 49.78
N GLU A 51 38.13 20.29 50.34
CA GLU A 51 38.32 20.05 51.77
C GLU A 51 39.49 19.07 51.92
N GLU A 52 40.65 19.60 52.30
CA GLU A 52 41.81 18.82 52.73
C GLU A 52 41.56 18.28 54.14
N GLY A 53 41.50 16.96 54.28
CA GLY A 53 41.56 16.24 55.55
C GLY A 53 42.65 15.17 55.47
N GLU A 54 43.74 15.40 56.20
CA GLU A 54 44.84 14.45 56.38
C GLU A 54 44.43 13.25 57.27
N GLU A 55 44.99 12.10 56.88
CA GLU A 55 45.46 10.96 57.69
C GLU A 55 44.49 9.89 58.23
N SER A 56 44.87 8.65 57.86
CA SER A 56 44.73 7.39 58.60
C SER A 56 43.37 6.72 58.68
N GLY A 57 43.21 5.70 57.82
CA GLY A 57 42.19 4.67 57.93
C GLY A 57 42.40 3.63 56.84
N ASP A 58 43.09 2.55 57.21
CA ASP A 58 43.16 1.30 56.46
C ASP A 58 41.76 0.82 56.10
N ASP A 59 41.35 1.05 54.85
CA ASP A 59 40.28 0.30 54.20
C ASP A 59 40.83 -0.16 52.85
N GLU A 60 41.18 -1.44 52.78
CA GLU A 60 41.35 -2.20 51.55
C GLU A 60 40.05 -2.11 50.73
N THR A 61 39.89 -0.99 50.02
CA THR A 61 39.06 -0.99 48.84
C THR A 61 39.84 -1.81 47.82
N ASP A 62 39.31 -3.00 47.53
CA ASP A 62 39.73 -3.86 46.41
C ASP A 62 39.77 -2.98 45.16
N SER A 63 40.96 -2.42 44.89
CA SER A 63 41.23 -1.56 43.76
C SER A 63 41.22 -2.46 42.55
N GLY A 64 40.01 -2.68 42.05
CA GLY A 64 39.73 -3.59 40.95
C GLY A 64 40.74 -3.35 39.85
N ARG A 65 41.44 -4.41 39.44
CA ARG A 65 42.40 -4.34 38.33
C ARG A 65 41.68 -3.87 37.07
N PHE A 66 41.79 -2.61 36.74
CA PHE A 66 41.24 -2.06 35.50
C PHE A 66 42.07 -2.58 34.32
N VAL A 67 41.42 -3.35 33.44
CA VAL A 67 42.04 -3.85 32.21
C VAL A 67 41.92 -2.78 31.13
N SER A 68 42.98 -2.56 30.36
CA SER A 68 43.00 -1.58 29.28
C SER A 68 41.97 -1.89 28.20
N ASP A 69 41.51 -0.86 27.48
CA ASP A 69 40.46 -0.98 26.47
C ASP A 69 40.81 -1.93 25.30
N ASN A 70 42.11 -2.22 25.12
CA ASN A 70 42.63 -3.19 24.15
C ASN A 70 42.65 -4.64 24.66
N GLY A 71 42.30 -4.87 25.93
CA GLY A 71 42.20 -6.19 26.52
C GLY A 71 41.16 -7.04 25.76
N LYS A 72 41.50 -8.29 25.48
CA LYS A 72 40.61 -9.23 24.79
C LYS A 72 39.89 -10.10 25.82
N VAL A 73 38.57 -10.19 25.68
CA VAL A 73 37.69 -11.00 26.52
C VAL A 73 37.03 -12.04 25.63
N ARG A 74 36.98 -13.29 26.12
CA ARG A 74 36.25 -14.37 25.45
C ARG A 74 34.86 -14.46 26.06
N LEU A 75 33.85 -14.29 25.21
CA LEU A 75 32.44 -14.41 25.57
C LEU A 75 32.04 -15.90 25.67
N GLU A 76 30.91 -16.18 26.31
CA GLU A 76 30.38 -17.55 26.50
C GLU A 76 30.06 -18.25 25.18
N ASP A 77 29.77 -17.48 24.13
CA ASP A 77 29.56 -17.95 22.75
C ASP A 77 30.86 -18.36 22.03
N GLY A 78 32.01 -18.21 22.71
CA GLY A 78 33.32 -18.56 22.22
C GLY A 78 34.01 -17.48 21.39
N THR A 79 33.36 -16.34 21.14
CA THR A 79 33.93 -15.20 20.39
C THR A 79 34.88 -14.39 21.27
N VAL A 80 35.92 -13.79 20.65
CA VAL A 80 36.92 -12.98 21.37
C VAL A 80 36.80 -11.53 20.90
N ILE A 81 36.31 -10.67 21.77
CA ILE A 81 36.12 -9.23 21.50
C ILE A 81 37.01 -8.39 22.42
N THR A 82 37.19 -7.11 22.07
CA THR A 82 37.93 -6.18 22.93
C THR A 82 37.02 -5.59 24.01
N ILE A 83 37.59 -5.16 25.13
CA ILE A 83 36.84 -4.47 26.19
C ILE A 83 36.19 -3.18 25.67
N ALA A 84 36.87 -2.45 24.77
CA ALA A 84 36.29 -1.29 24.09
C ALA A 84 35.01 -1.62 23.32
N GLU A 85 34.99 -2.77 22.64
CA GLU A 85 33.83 -3.22 21.86
C GLU A 85 32.69 -3.71 22.75
N LEU A 86 32.99 -4.38 23.87
CA LEU A 86 32.01 -4.78 24.88
C LEU A 86 31.33 -3.56 25.52
N LYS A 87 32.12 -2.55 25.92
CA LYS A 87 31.61 -1.27 26.45
C LYS A 87 30.69 -0.59 25.43
N ARG A 88 31.10 -0.48 24.17
CA ARG A 88 30.27 0.09 23.10
C ARG A 88 29.01 -0.74 22.84
N GLY A 89 29.08 -2.06 22.91
CA GLY A 89 27.92 -2.95 22.77
C GLY A 89 26.88 -2.73 23.87
N ASN A 90 27.33 -2.68 25.12
CA ASN A 90 26.47 -2.43 26.27
C ASN A 90 25.84 -1.02 26.24
N LEU A 91 26.62 0.01 25.88
CA LEU A 91 26.10 1.37 25.68
C LEU A 91 25.03 1.40 24.57
N ARG A 92 25.27 0.73 23.44
CA ARG A 92 24.27 0.60 22.38
C ARG A 92 23.00 -0.10 22.87
N GLU A 93 23.12 -1.22 23.58
CA GLU A 93 21.97 -1.95 24.12
C GLU A 93 21.17 -1.14 25.14
N ALA A 94 21.85 -0.40 26.02
CA ALA A 94 21.23 0.54 26.95
C ALA A 94 20.51 1.67 26.21
N ASP A 95 21.12 2.24 25.16
CA ASP A 95 20.49 3.25 24.31
C ASP A 95 19.28 2.71 23.56
N TYR A 96 19.37 1.51 22.99
CA TYR A 96 18.24 0.85 22.33
C TYR A 96 17.10 0.60 23.31
N THR A 97 17.41 0.12 24.51
CA THR A 97 16.39 -0.14 25.55
C THR A 97 15.73 1.17 25.96
N ARG A 98 16.51 2.23 26.21
CA ARG A 98 16.00 3.55 26.57
C ARG A 98 15.14 4.14 25.45
N LYS A 99 15.58 4.06 24.20
CA LYS A 99 14.82 4.53 23.03
C LYS A 99 13.53 3.74 22.84
N ASN A 100 13.54 2.42 23.02
CA ASN A 100 12.35 1.60 22.92
C ASN A 100 11.34 1.90 24.04
N GLN A 101 11.83 2.14 25.26
CA GLN A 101 10.98 2.58 26.37
C GLN A 101 10.36 3.96 26.09
N ALA A 102 11.15 4.93 25.65
CA ALA A 102 10.66 6.26 25.27
C ALA A 102 9.66 6.20 24.11
N LEU A 103 9.89 5.33 23.11
CA LEU A 103 8.97 5.12 22.00
C LEU A 103 7.66 4.49 22.47
N ALA A 104 7.72 3.47 23.34
CA ALA A 104 6.55 2.84 23.90
C ALA A 104 5.72 3.83 24.73
N GLU A 105 6.37 4.67 25.51
CA GLU A 105 5.71 5.72 26.31
C GLU A 105 5.09 6.81 25.43
N THR A 106 5.80 7.26 24.39
CA THR A 106 5.27 8.21 23.40
C THR A 106 4.07 7.62 22.66
N THR A 107 4.12 6.33 22.30
CA THR A 107 3.01 5.63 21.63
C THR A 107 1.79 5.59 22.54
N LYS A 108 1.96 5.21 23.81
CA LYS A 108 0.86 5.21 24.79
C LYS A 108 0.24 6.60 24.95
N GLN A 109 1.06 7.63 25.12
CA GLN A 109 0.56 9.01 25.24
C GLN A 109 -0.19 9.46 23.98
N THR A 110 0.29 9.07 22.79
CA THR A 110 -0.38 9.38 21.53
C THR A 110 -1.71 8.63 21.39
N GLU A 111 -1.77 7.37 21.78
CA GLU A 111 -3.00 6.57 21.80
C GLU A 111 -4.03 7.13 22.77
N GLU A 112 -3.60 7.50 23.99
CA GLU A 112 -4.45 8.15 24.98
C GLU A 112 -4.98 9.50 24.46
N TYR A 113 -4.13 10.32 23.86
CA TYR A 113 -4.54 11.59 23.26
C TYR A 113 -5.57 11.37 22.13
N ARG A 114 -5.35 10.40 21.26
CA ARG A 114 -6.30 10.04 20.19
C ARG A 114 -7.63 9.53 20.74
N ALA A 115 -7.60 8.71 21.78
CA ALA A 115 -8.81 8.22 22.44
C ALA A 115 -9.60 9.37 23.07
N ASN A 116 -8.92 10.29 23.77
CA ASN A 116 -9.53 11.47 24.36
C ASN A 116 -10.12 12.41 23.30
N LEU A 117 -9.38 12.63 22.20
CA LEU A 117 -9.85 13.44 21.08
C LEU A 117 -11.11 12.84 20.45
N SER A 118 -11.11 11.52 20.20
CA SER A 118 -12.28 10.82 19.65
C SER A 118 -13.50 10.92 20.57
N GLN A 119 -13.31 10.79 21.89
CA GLN A 119 -14.40 10.97 22.84
C GLN A 119 -14.93 12.41 22.83
N TYR A 120 -14.02 13.39 22.75
CA TYR A 120 -14.40 14.80 22.68
C TYR A 120 -15.19 15.12 21.40
N GLU A 121 -14.77 14.59 20.26
CA GLU A 121 -15.48 14.71 18.99
C GLU A 121 -16.89 14.11 19.07
N GLN A 122 -17.04 12.93 19.67
CA GLN A 122 -18.34 12.30 19.88
C GLN A 122 -19.24 13.14 20.79
N GLN A 123 -18.70 13.67 21.89
CA GLN A 123 -19.46 14.54 22.79
C GLN A 123 -19.89 15.82 22.09
N LEU A 124 -19.02 16.43 21.29
CA LEU A 124 -19.32 17.63 20.52
C LEU A 124 -20.39 17.39 19.45
N ALA A 125 -20.32 16.24 18.76
CA ALA A 125 -21.34 15.81 17.80
C ALA A 125 -22.71 15.65 18.48
N ASN A 126 -22.76 14.93 19.61
CA ASN A 126 -23.99 14.74 20.39
C ASN A 126 -24.56 16.07 20.91
N ALA A 127 -23.69 16.97 21.39
CA ALA A 127 -24.11 18.29 21.85
C ALA A 127 -24.68 19.14 20.71
N ARG A 128 -24.08 19.07 19.51
CA ARG A 128 -24.62 19.72 18.30
C ARG A 128 -25.99 19.17 17.93
N ASP A 129 -26.16 17.85 17.90
CA ASP A 129 -27.44 17.22 17.53
C ASP A 129 -28.54 17.56 18.53
N LEU A 130 -28.24 17.54 19.84
CA LEU A 130 -29.17 17.98 20.87
C LEU A 130 -29.54 19.46 20.71
N THR A 131 -28.55 20.31 20.42
CA THR A 131 -28.79 21.75 20.19
C THR A 131 -29.72 21.95 19.00
N LEU A 132 -29.52 21.20 17.91
CA LEU A 132 -30.40 21.25 16.73
C LEU A 132 -31.82 20.80 17.05
N GLN A 133 -31.98 19.74 17.83
CA GLN A 133 -33.29 19.25 18.25
C GLN A 133 -34.02 20.27 19.15
N VAL A 134 -33.32 20.88 20.09
CA VAL A 134 -33.88 21.94 20.96
C VAL A 134 -34.26 23.17 20.15
N MET A 135 -33.41 23.59 19.21
CA MET A 135 -33.69 24.71 18.29
C MET A 135 -34.94 24.46 17.46
N GLN A 136 -35.11 23.26 16.88
CA GLN A 136 -36.30 22.91 16.11
C GLN A 136 -37.58 22.94 16.97
N THR A 137 -37.48 22.58 18.25
CA THR A 137 -38.61 22.58 19.17
C THR A 137 -38.95 23.97 19.70
N ARG A 138 -37.98 24.89 19.76
CA ARG A 138 -38.15 26.28 20.22
C ARG A 138 -38.35 27.29 19.09
N MET A 139 -38.95 26.86 17.98
CA MET A 139 -39.33 27.79 16.92
C MET A 139 -40.25 28.89 17.51
N PRO A 140 -39.91 30.18 17.38
CA PRO A 140 -40.75 31.26 17.88
C PRO A 140 -42.16 31.15 17.32
N GLN A 141 -43.18 31.24 18.18
CA GLN A 141 -44.58 31.17 17.77
C GLN A 141 -45.15 32.57 17.62
N GLN A 142 -45.88 32.80 16.54
CA GLN A 142 -46.49 34.10 16.29
C GLN A 142 -47.61 34.38 17.32
N PRO A 143 -47.69 35.59 17.90
CA PRO A 143 -48.77 35.92 18.83
C PRO A 143 -50.14 35.82 18.15
N ALA A 144 -51.14 35.33 18.90
CA ALA A 144 -52.50 35.17 18.39
C ALA A 144 -53.13 36.52 18.01
N LEU A 145 -53.77 36.57 16.84
CA LEU A 145 -54.41 37.78 16.34
C LEU A 145 -55.56 38.25 17.23
N ASP A 146 -56.18 37.36 18.00
CA ASP A 146 -57.26 37.71 18.93
C ASP A 146 -56.79 38.66 20.05
N MET A 147 -55.49 38.70 20.38
CA MET A 147 -54.95 39.69 21.31
C MET A 147 -55.12 41.13 20.81
N LEU A 148 -55.22 41.37 19.50
CA LEU A 148 -55.51 42.72 18.99
C LEU A 148 -56.87 43.26 19.46
N GLN A 149 -57.82 42.39 19.82
CA GLN A 149 -59.15 42.80 20.28
C GLN A 149 -59.21 42.94 21.81
N SER A 150 -58.46 42.11 22.55
CA SER A 150 -58.49 42.09 24.02
C SER A 150 -57.37 42.92 24.68
N ASP A 151 -56.18 42.95 24.08
CA ASP A 151 -55.01 43.73 24.53
C ASP A 151 -54.09 44.11 23.35
N PRO A 152 -54.39 45.23 22.65
CA PRO A 152 -53.61 45.67 21.50
C PRO A 152 -52.16 46.01 21.84
N LEU A 153 -51.89 46.49 23.05
CA LEU A 153 -50.52 46.85 23.46
C LEU A 153 -49.71 45.59 23.73
N GLY A 154 -50.28 44.61 24.43
CA GLY A 154 -49.67 43.30 24.65
C GLY A 154 -49.37 42.56 23.35
N TYR A 155 -50.23 42.68 22.34
CA TYR A 155 -49.95 42.13 21.01
C TYR A 155 -48.72 42.80 20.35
N ILE A 156 -48.59 44.12 20.42
CA ILE A 156 -47.45 44.85 19.84
C ILE A 156 -46.15 44.43 20.51
N GLU A 157 -46.13 44.34 21.85
CA GLU A 157 -44.95 43.87 22.59
C GLU A 157 -44.61 42.41 22.27
N ALA A 158 -45.61 41.53 22.23
CA ALA A 158 -45.41 40.12 21.88
C ALA A 158 -44.92 39.94 20.44
N ARG A 159 -45.41 40.76 19.51
CA ARG A 159 -44.96 40.75 18.11
C ARG A 159 -43.52 41.26 17.99
N ALA A 160 -43.16 42.33 18.69
CA ALA A 160 -41.78 42.82 18.69
C ALA A 160 -40.81 41.77 19.26
N ARG A 161 -41.20 41.03 20.31
CA ARG A 161 -40.42 39.90 20.83
C ARG A 161 -40.30 38.77 19.83
N TYR A 162 -41.41 38.37 19.20
CA TYR A 162 -41.41 37.35 18.16
C TYR A 162 -40.50 37.73 16.99
N ASP A 163 -40.56 38.97 16.51
CA ASP A 163 -39.74 39.45 15.39
C ASP A 163 -38.25 39.41 15.76
N ALA A 164 -37.88 39.78 17.00
CA ALA A 164 -36.51 39.69 17.50
C ALA A 164 -36.03 38.23 17.63
N GLU A 165 -36.82 37.36 18.26
CA GLU A 165 -36.50 35.93 18.40
C GLU A 165 -36.41 35.21 17.06
N MET A 166 -37.26 35.58 16.09
CA MET A 166 -37.24 35.04 14.74
C MET A 166 -35.99 35.50 13.97
N ALA A 167 -35.57 36.76 14.14
CA ALA A 167 -34.32 37.25 13.55
C ALA A 167 -33.10 36.49 14.10
N ASP A 168 -33.05 36.28 15.42
CA ASP A 168 -31.99 35.47 16.05
C ASP A 168 -32.02 34.02 15.58
N TYR A 169 -33.20 33.43 15.49
CA TYR A 169 -33.38 32.07 14.98
C TYR A 169 -32.86 31.93 13.54
N GLN A 170 -33.22 32.87 12.65
CA GLN A 170 -32.76 32.87 11.26
C GLN A 170 -31.24 33.02 11.16
N ARG A 171 -30.62 33.88 11.98
CA ARG A 171 -29.16 34.02 12.03
C ARG A 171 -28.47 32.70 12.41
N ILE A 172 -28.95 32.05 13.48
CA ILE A 172 -28.39 30.77 13.93
C ILE A 172 -28.55 29.68 12.86
N GLN A 173 -29.70 29.64 12.18
CA GLN A 173 -29.92 28.71 11.06
C GLN A 173 -28.91 28.94 9.92
N GLN A 174 -28.67 30.20 9.54
CA GLN A 174 -27.70 30.54 8.50
C GLN A 174 -26.27 30.12 8.87
N GLU A 175 -25.84 30.41 10.11
CA GLU A 175 -24.53 29.98 10.61
C GLU A 175 -24.39 28.45 10.61
N MET A 176 -25.44 27.74 11.03
CA MET A 176 -25.47 26.27 10.99
C MET A 176 -25.37 25.72 9.57
N HIS A 177 -26.04 26.35 8.60
CA HIS A 177 -25.95 25.97 7.20
C HIS A 177 -24.52 26.19 6.66
N GLN A 178 -23.89 27.34 6.93
CA GLN A 178 -22.50 27.58 6.54
C GLN A 178 -21.53 26.57 7.15
N VAL A 179 -21.67 26.27 8.44
CA VAL A 179 -20.82 25.30 9.14
C VAL A 179 -20.99 23.88 8.57
N ARG A 180 -22.19 23.53 8.11
CA ARG A 180 -22.45 22.24 7.44
C ARG A 180 -21.81 22.21 6.06
N GLU A 181 -21.95 23.27 5.27
CA GLU A 181 -21.33 23.36 3.94
C GLU A 181 -19.80 23.30 4.04
N GLN A 182 -19.20 24.03 4.98
CA GLN A 182 -17.76 23.99 5.23
C GLN A 182 -17.29 22.58 5.61
N GLN A 183 -18.03 21.86 6.47
CA GLN A 183 -17.71 20.47 6.82
C GLN A 183 -17.82 19.54 5.61
N GLN A 184 -18.82 19.71 4.75
CA GLN A 184 -18.95 18.91 3.52
C GLN A 184 -17.77 19.15 2.59
N GLN A 185 -17.34 20.40 2.40
CA GLN A 185 -16.18 20.74 1.59
C GLN A 185 -14.88 20.15 2.16
N LEU A 186 -14.66 20.24 3.48
CA LEU A 186 -13.50 19.64 4.13
C LEU A 186 -13.48 18.12 3.97
N ALA A 187 -14.63 17.46 4.20
CA ALA A 187 -14.76 16.02 4.01
C ALA A 187 -14.53 15.60 2.56
N GLU A 188 -14.94 16.41 1.59
CA GLU A 188 -14.66 16.20 0.16
C GLU A 188 -13.16 16.31 -0.15
N GLN A 189 -12.50 17.36 0.35
CA GLN A 189 -11.06 17.55 0.19
C GLN A 189 -10.27 16.40 0.82
N GLU A 190 -10.63 15.97 2.04
CA GLU A 190 -9.99 14.82 2.69
C GLU A 190 -10.19 13.53 1.89
N ARG A 191 -11.39 13.27 1.35
CA ARG A 191 -11.63 12.12 0.48
C ARG A 191 -10.78 12.17 -0.79
N GLN A 192 -10.66 13.35 -1.42
CA GLN A 192 -9.83 13.52 -2.62
C GLN A 192 -8.35 13.30 -2.30
N GLN A 193 -7.84 13.82 -1.19
CA GLN A 193 -6.46 13.60 -0.75
C GLN A 193 -6.19 12.12 -0.45
N GLN A 194 -7.11 11.44 0.23
CA GLN A 194 -7.00 10.00 0.47
C GLN A 194 -6.96 9.23 -0.85
N PHE A 195 -7.88 9.53 -1.77
CA PHE A 195 -7.90 8.92 -3.09
C PHE A 195 -6.60 9.14 -3.87
N ALA A 196 -6.03 10.35 -3.84
CA ALA A 196 -4.75 10.65 -4.48
C ALA A 196 -3.59 9.82 -3.89
N ARG A 197 -3.52 9.68 -2.56
CA ARG A 197 -2.49 8.87 -1.89
C ARG A 197 -2.61 7.38 -2.20
N GLU A 198 -3.84 6.89 -2.21
CA GLU A 198 -4.17 5.50 -2.58
C GLU A 198 -3.80 5.23 -4.04
N TRP A 199 -4.08 6.18 -4.93
CA TRP A 199 -3.73 6.14 -6.34
C TRP A 199 -2.21 6.14 -6.57
N GLU A 200 -1.47 6.99 -5.87
CA GLU A 200 0.00 7.00 -5.92
C GLU A 200 0.60 5.66 -5.44
N THR A 201 0.03 5.11 -4.36
CA THR A 201 0.40 3.79 -3.86
C THR A 201 0.11 2.69 -4.89
N LEU A 202 -1.03 2.75 -5.57
CA LEU A 202 -1.35 1.82 -6.65
C LEU A 202 -0.34 1.91 -7.79
N ARG A 203 0.01 3.14 -8.21
CA ARG A 203 0.96 3.41 -9.29
C ARG A 203 2.35 2.85 -8.99
N SER A 204 2.78 2.92 -7.72
CA SER A 204 4.05 2.31 -7.28
C SER A 204 4.03 0.78 -7.34
N LYS A 205 2.89 0.14 -7.00
CA LYS A 205 2.73 -1.33 -6.97
C LYS A 205 2.33 -1.95 -8.32
N ALA A 206 1.81 -1.15 -9.24
CA ALA A 206 1.39 -1.54 -10.57
C ALA A 206 1.96 -0.57 -11.61
N PRO A 207 3.28 -0.63 -11.91
CA PRO A 207 3.94 0.31 -12.82
C PRO A 207 3.42 0.24 -14.26
N GLU A 208 2.74 -0.85 -14.63
CA GLU A 208 2.00 -1.02 -15.89
C GLU A 208 0.90 0.05 -16.10
N LEU A 209 0.44 0.72 -15.04
CA LEU A 209 -0.49 1.86 -15.12
C LEU A 209 0.13 3.15 -15.67
N ASN A 210 1.46 3.25 -15.70
CA ASN A 210 2.17 4.43 -16.18
C ASN A 210 2.15 4.58 -17.70
N ASP A 211 2.01 3.47 -18.42
CA ASP A 211 1.96 3.43 -19.87
C ASP A 211 0.49 3.46 -20.31
N PRO A 212 0.05 4.45 -21.11
CA PRO A 212 -1.34 4.58 -21.56
C PRO A 212 -1.89 3.29 -22.20
N LYS A 213 -1.07 2.57 -22.98
CA LYS A 213 -1.52 1.35 -23.68
C LYS A 213 -1.72 0.18 -22.71
N GLN A 214 -0.86 0.06 -21.71
CA GLN A 214 -0.96 -0.99 -20.70
C GLN A 214 -2.06 -0.68 -19.68
N ARG A 215 -2.26 0.61 -19.39
CA ARG A 215 -3.36 1.09 -18.56
C ARG A 215 -4.72 0.73 -19.15
N ASP A 216 -4.94 0.93 -20.45
CA ASP A 216 -6.24 0.61 -21.06
C ASP A 216 -6.53 -0.90 -21.00
N GLY A 217 -5.52 -1.75 -21.26
CA GLY A 217 -5.65 -3.20 -21.12
C GLY A 217 -5.87 -3.64 -19.66
N PHE A 218 -5.22 -2.95 -18.71
CA PHE A 218 -5.44 -3.15 -17.28
C PHE A 218 -6.88 -2.83 -16.89
N ILE A 219 -7.39 -1.65 -17.25
CA ILE A 219 -8.77 -1.22 -16.94
C ILE A 219 -9.78 -2.20 -17.52
N GLN A 220 -9.63 -2.61 -18.77
CA GLN A 220 -10.53 -3.59 -19.40
C GLN A 220 -10.53 -4.93 -18.66
N THR A 221 -9.36 -5.42 -18.25
CA THR A 221 -9.23 -6.65 -17.47
C THR A 221 -9.91 -6.50 -16.10
N LEU A 222 -9.79 -5.31 -15.50
CA LEU A 222 -10.33 -5.03 -14.18
C LEU A 222 -11.86 -4.92 -14.20
N VAL A 223 -12.43 -4.18 -15.16
CA VAL A 223 -13.89 -4.05 -15.36
C VAL A 223 -14.51 -5.40 -15.71
N SER A 224 -13.91 -6.17 -16.61
CA SER A 224 -14.41 -7.51 -16.97
C SER A 224 -14.38 -8.47 -15.78
N THR A 225 -13.28 -8.47 -15.01
CA THR A 225 -13.17 -9.31 -13.81
C THR A 225 -14.19 -8.90 -12.74
N ALA A 226 -14.37 -7.60 -12.51
CA ALA A 226 -15.32 -7.06 -11.54
C ALA A 226 -16.78 -7.37 -11.90
N ALA A 227 -17.13 -7.27 -13.19
CA ALA A 227 -18.46 -7.58 -13.69
C ALA A 227 -18.86 -9.05 -13.42
N GLU A 228 -17.91 -9.99 -13.46
CA GLU A 228 -18.18 -11.39 -13.11
C GLU A 228 -18.60 -11.59 -11.65
N TYR A 229 -18.22 -10.66 -10.75
CA TYR A 229 -18.61 -10.67 -9.34
C TYR A 229 -19.80 -9.75 -9.04
N GLY A 230 -20.46 -9.19 -10.06
CA GLY A 230 -21.60 -8.29 -9.91
C GLY A 230 -21.22 -6.89 -9.44
N ILE A 231 -19.93 -6.52 -9.50
CA ILE A 231 -19.47 -5.17 -9.21
C ILE A 231 -19.65 -4.34 -10.47
N SER A 232 -20.43 -3.26 -10.38
CA SER A 232 -20.63 -2.38 -11.52
C SER A 232 -19.40 -1.51 -11.76
N GLN A 233 -19.31 -0.92 -12.96
CA GLN A 233 -18.23 0.00 -13.27
C GLN A 233 -18.24 1.25 -12.38
N GLN A 234 -19.42 1.75 -12.01
CA GLN A 234 -19.55 2.91 -11.13
C GLN A 234 -19.09 2.59 -9.70
N ASP A 235 -19.41 1.39 -9.22
CA ASP A 235 -18.93 0.95 -7.90
C ASP A 235 -17.40 0.85 -7.90
N LEU A 236 -16.82 0.38 -9.01
CA LEU A 236 -15.37 0.26 -9.17
C LEU A 236 -14.65 1.61 -9.14
N GLU A 237 -15.21 2.63 -9.78
CA GLU A 237 -14.66 4.00 -9.79
C GLU A 237 -14.78 4.66 -8.41
N ALA A 238 -15.80 4.28 -7.63
CA ALA A 238 -16.00 4.74 -6.27
C ALA A 238 -15.15 4.01 -5.22
N VAL A 239 -14.37 2.99 -5.60
CA VAL A 239 -13.50 2.25 -4.67
C VAL A 239 -12.25 3.09 -4.35
N PRO A 240 -12.07 3.55 -3.09
CA PRO A 240 -10.90 4.32 -2.72
C PRO A 240 -9.67 3.43 -2.42
N ASP A 241 -9.87 2.15 -2.11
CA ASP A 241 -8.81 1.26 -1.63
C ASP A 241 -8.01 0.62 -2.79
N HIS A 242 -6.74 0.98 -2.92
CA HIS A 242 -5.84 0.40 -3.94
C HIS A 242 -5.67 -1.11 -3.83
N ARG A 243 -5.85 -1.69 -2.62
CA ARG A 243 -5.69 -3.12 -2.38
C ARG A 243 -6.74 -3.93 -3.11
N LEU A 244 -7.98 -3.44 -3.14
CA LEU A 244 -9.07 -4.10 -3.89
C LEU A 244 -8.77 -4.12 -5.39
N ILE A 245 -8.23 -3.03 -5.91
CA ILE A 245 -7.80 -2.92 -7.31
C ILE A 245 -6.70 -3.95 -7.61
N LEU A 246 -5.70 -4.10 -6.73
CA LEU A 246 -4.65 -5.11 -6.88
C LEU A 246 -5.18 -6.54 -6.83
N VAL A 247 -6.13 -6.83 -5.93
CA VAL A 247 -6.78 -8.15 -5.86
C VAL A 247 -7.54 -8.44 -7.15
N LEU A 248 -8.32 -7.48 -7.66
CA LEU A 248 -9.05 -7.65 -8.93
C LEU A 248 -8.11 -7.85 -10.12
N ARG A 249 -7.00 -7.11 -10.16
CA ARG A 249 -5.93 -7.31 -11.14
C ARG A 249 -5.39 -8.74 -11.10
N ASP A 250 -5.01 -9.21 -9.92
CA ASP A 250 -4.39 -10.53 -9.75
C ASP A 250 -5.38 -11.66 -10.08
N LEU A 251 -6.66 -11.48 -9.71
CA LEU A 251 -7.75 -12.38 -10.12
C LEU A 251 -7.92 -12.42 -11.64
N GLY A 252 -7.91 -11.27 -12.31
CA GLY A 252 -8.00 -11.18 -13.77
C GLY A 252 -6.82 -11.89 -14.46
N LYS A 253 -5.59 -11.66 -13.98
CA LYS A 253 -4.38 -12.35 -14.47
C LYS A 253 -4.49 -13.86 -14.29
N LEU A 254 -4.93 -14.33 -13.11
CA LEU A 254 -5.10 -15.75 -12.83
C LEU A 254 -6.14 -16.40 -13.76
N LYS A 255 -7.28 -15.75 -13.98
CA LYS A 255 -8.31 -16.23 -14.92
C LYS A 255 -7.81 -16.27 -16.35
N GLY A 256 -7.08 -15.24 -16.80
CA GLY A 256 -6.44 -15.21 -18.12
C GLY A 256 -5.45 -16.37 -18.31
N LEU A 257 -4.66 -16.69 -17.28
CA LEU A 257 -3.75 -17.85 -17.28
C LEU A 257 -4.52 -19.17 -17.31
N GLN A 258 -5.60 -19.32 -16.55
CA GLN A 258 -6.44 -20.52 -16.57
C GLN A 258 -7.10 -20.75 -17.94
N ALA A 259 -7.64 -19.69 -18.55
CA ALA A 259 -8.21 -19.75 -19.90
C ALA A 259 -7.15 -20.10 -20.94
N SER A 260 -5.97 -19.49 -20.85
CA SER A 260 -4.84 -19.78 -21.73
C SER A 260 -4.34 -21.22 -21.55
N ALA A 261 -4.24 -21.72 -20.31
CA ALA A 261 -3.87 -23.10 -20.03
C ALA A 261 -4.87 -24.10 -20.63
N LYS A 262 -6.19 -23.84 -20.50
CA LYS A 262 -7.22 -24.65 -21.14
C LYS A 262 -7.10 -24.72 -22.67
N ASN A 263 -6.60 -23.66 -23.31
CA ASN A 263 -6.46 -23.58 -24.77
C ASN A 263 -5.08 -24.05 -25.29
N VAL A 264 -4.02 -23.91 -24.50
CA VAL A 264 -2.63 -24.25 -24.89
C VAL A 264 -2.29 -25.72 -24.63
N VAL A 265 -2.80 -26.30 -23.53
CA VAL A 265 -2.58 -27.71 -23.20
C VAL A 265 -3.09 -28.66 -24.31
N PRO A 266 -4.31 -28.52 -24.87
CA PRO A 266 -4.77 -29.41 -25.93
C PRO A 266 -4.00 -29.23 -27.24
N LYS A 267 -3.59 -28.01 -27.61
CA LYS A 267 -2.79 -27.77 -28.83
C LYS A 267 -1.39 -28.38 -28.74
N LYS A 268 -0.70 -28.22 -27.61
CA LYS A 268 0.63 -28.82 -27.39
C LYS A 268 0.62 -30.35 -27.28
N ILE A 269 -0.53 -30.97 -26.98
CA ILE A 269 -0.68 -32.43 -26.98
C ILE A 269 -1.00 -32.93 -28.39
N ALA A 270 -1.78 -32.18 -29.17
CA ALA A 270 -2.08 -32.52 -30.56
C ALA A 270 -0.85 -32.46 -31.48
N ASP A 271 0.08 -31.53 -31.24
CA ASP A 271 1.28 -31.34 -32.06
C ASP A 271 2.47 -32.23 -31.67
N LYS A 272 2.34 -33.09 -30.65
CA LYS A 272 3.38 -34.07 -30.31
C LYS A 272 3.16 -35.35 -31.11
N PRO A 273 4.16 -35.85 -31.87
CA PRO A 273 4.03 -37.13 -32.56
C PRO A 273 3.73 -38.24 -31.53
N PRO A 274 2.81 -39.16 -31.83
CA PRO A 274 2.46 -40.23 -30.90
C PRO A 274 3.73 -40.99 -30.54
N VAL A 275 3.94 -41.21 -29.24
CA VAL A 275 5.06 -42.01 -28.74
C VAL A 275 5.02 -43.35 -29.47
N GLN A 276 6.04 -43.63 -30.29
CA GLN A 276 6.14 -44.92 -30.94
C GLN A 276 6.29 -45.97 -29.84
N THR A 277 5.20 -46.68 -29.56
CA THR A 277 5.26 -47.89 -28.76
C THR A 277 6.25 -48.80 -29.47
N GLY A 278 7.37 -49.10 -28.83
CA GLY A 278 8.44 -49.92 -29.40
C GLY A 278 7.84 -51.12 -30.13
N SER A 279 8.18 -51.26 -31.42
CA SER A 279 7.64 -52.27 -32.32
C SER A 279 7.54 -53.61 -31.59
N LYS A 280 6.31 -54.14 -31.43
CA LYS A 280 6.08 -55.50 -30.92
C LYS A 280 7.07 -56.42 -31.63
N ARG A 281 7.91 -57.13 -30.87
CA ARG A 281 8.78 -58.19 -31.42
C ARG A 281 7.88 -59.15 -32.20
N LEU A 282 8.01 -59.13 -33.52
CA LEU A 282 7.33 -60.06 -34.43
C LEU A 282 7.57 -61.49 -33.92
N ALA A 283 6.53 -62.32 -33.94
CA ALA A 283 6.67 -63.69 -33.49
C ALA A 283 7.74 -64.41 -34.35
N PRO A 284 8.51 -65.36 -33.81
CA PRO A 284 9.61 -66.00 -34.54
C PRO A 284 9.21 -66.60 -35.90
N ARG A 285 7.94 -66.99 -36.08
CA ARG A 285 7.40 -67.46 -37.36
C ARG A 285 7.22 -66.35 -38.39
N GLU A 286 6.78 -65.17 -37.97
CA GLU A 286 6.59 -64.02 -38.87
C GLU A 286 7.94 -63.42 -39.30
N GLN A 287 8.95 -63.45 -38.41
CA GLN A 287 10.31 -63.05 -38.74
C GLN A 287 10.91 -63.95 -39.82
N ARG A 288 10.79 -65.28 -39.66
CA ARG A 288 11.26 -66.24 -40.67
C ARG A 288 10.51 -66.12 -42.00
N GLY A 289 9.21 -65.84 -41.97
CA GLY A 289 8.41 -65.58 -43.17
C GLY A 289 8.96 -64.41 -43.99
N ARG A 290 9.25 -63.28 -43.32
CA ARG A 290 9.85 -62.11 -43.97
C ARG A 290 11.28 -62.36 -44.46
N GLU A 291 12.08 -63.13 -43.71
CA GLU A 291 13.44 -63.48 -44.14
C GLU A 291 13.44 -64.33 -45.42
N ALA A 292 12.52 -65.30 -45.51
CA ALA A 292 12.34 -66.12 -46.71
C ALA A 292 11.85 -65.27 -47.90
N GLU A 293 10.92 -64.35 -47.67
CA GLU A 293 10.39 -63.44 -48.69
C GLU A 293 11.47 -62.46 -49.19
N ALA A 294 12.30 -61.94 -48.29
CA ALA A 294 13.43 -61.08 -48.63
C ALA A 294 14.55 -61.85 -49.37
N ALA A 295 14.81 -63.11 -49.02
CA ALA A 295 15.75 -63.96 -49.75
C ALA A 295 15.24 -64.28 -51.17
N MET A 296 13.94 -64.55 -51.31
CA MET A 296 13.33 -64.82 -52.61
C MET A 296 13.27 -63.57 -53.50
N THR A 297 13.06 -62.39 -52.90
CA THR A 297 13.10 -61.11 -53.62
C THR A 297 14.51 -60.79 -54.11
N ARG A 298 15.54 -61.05 -53.28
CA ARG A 298 16.94 -60.92 -53.69
C ARG A 298 17.29 -61.85 -54.84
N LEU A 299 16.89 -63.12 -54.77
CA LEU A 299 17.05 -64.07 -55.88
C LEU A 299 16.38 -63.57 -57.17
N LYS A 300 15.15 -63.06 -57.10
CA LYS A 300 14.45 -62.50 -58.27
C LYS A 300 15.21 -61.32 -58.89
N SER A 301 15.88 -60.52 -58.06
CA SER A 301 16.64 -59.35 -58.54
C SER A 301 18.04 -59.68 -59.05
N SER A 302 18.73 -60.65 -58.44
CA SER A 302 20.15 -60.93 -58.73
C SER A 302 20.35 -62.14 -59.65
N GLY A 303 19.41 -63.09 -59.66
CA GLY A 303 19.47 -64.33 -60.44
C GLY A 303 20.68 -65.23 -60.10
N SER A 304 21.42 -64.95 -59.03
CA SER A 304 22.70 -65.61 -58.74
C SER A 304 22.49 -66.98 -58.10
N LEU A 305 23.38 -67.94 -58.39
CA LEU A 305 23.35 -69.28 -57.79
C LEU A 305 23.42 -69.21 -56.26
N LYS A 306 24.21 -68.27 -55.72
CA LYS A 306 24.38 -68.08 -54.27
C LYS A 306 23.08 -67.62 -53.61
N ASP A 307 22.38 -66.67 -54.22
CA ASP A 307 21.08 -66.20 -53.72
C ASP A 307 19.99 -67.26 -53.91
N GLY A 308 20.13 -68.13 -54.92
CA GLY A 308 19.26 -69.27 -55.15
C GLY A 308 19.33 -70.29 -54.02
N VAL A 309 20.55 -70.64 -53.60
CA VAL A 309 20.79 -71.52 -52.45
C VAL A 309 20.30 -70.87 -51.15
N ALA A 310 20.56 -69.57 -50.96
CA ALA A 310 20.10 -68.85 -49.78
C ALA A 310 18.56 -68.81 -49.67
N ALA A 311 17.86 -68.55 -50.78
CA ALA A 311 16.40 -68.59 -50.82
C ALA A 311 15.85 -70.00 -50.57
N TYR A 312 16.45 -71.03 -51.16
CA TYR A 312 16.04 -72.42 -50.93
C TYR A 312 16.18 -72.83 -49.45
N LEU A 313 17.32 -72.55 -48.83
CA LEU A 313 17.55 -72.83 -47.41
C LEU A 313 16.63 -72.04 -46.49
N ALA A 314 16.28 -70.79 -46.85
CA ALA A 314 15.33 -69.99 -46.10
C ALA A 314 13.90 -70.55 -46.17
N THR A 315 13.51 -71.18 -47.29
CA THR A 315 12.18 -71.83 -47.44
C THR A 315 12.08 -73.20 -46.78
N GLN A 316 13.19 -73.92 -46.60
CA GLN A 316 13.27 -75.24 -45.95
C GLN A 316 13.13 -75.16 -44.41
N LYS A 317 13.53 -74.05 -43.79
CA LYS A 317 13.46 -73.83 -42.33
C LYS A 317 12.05 -73.45 -41.79
N ARG A 318 10.99 -73.84 -42.49
CA ARG A 318 9.58 -73.55 -42.10
C ARG A 318 9.19 -74.24 -40.79
#